data_AF-A0A924L3B3-F1
#
_entry.id   AF-A0A924L3B3-F1
#
_cell.length_a   1.000
_cell.length_b   1.000
_cell.length_c   1.000
_cell.angle_alpha   90.00
_cell.angle_beta   90.00
_cell.angle_gamma   90.00
#
_symmetry.space_group_name_H-M   'P 1'
#
loop_
_entity.id
_entity.type
_entity.pdbx_description
1 polymer ?
#
loop_
_entity_poly.entity_id
_entity_poly.type
_entity_poly.pdbx_seq_one_letter_code
_entity_poly.pdbx_strand_id
1 'polypeptide(L)'
;MAGLLMLKQMFNYSDETLVEVWKQNPYYQYFTGELYFNWELPCDPSDLVHFRNRIGQQGVETILAMSVSLFTVHIDKASIVNVDTTVQEKNITFPTDTKLAIKIINK
;
A
#
# COMPACT_ATOMS: atom_id res chain seq x y z
N MET A 1 -6.36 -5.01 12.72
CA MET A 1 -4.97 -4.48 12.60
C MET A 1 -4.46 -4.43 11.16
N ALA A 2 -4.55 -5.50 10.36
CA ALA A 2 -4.15 -5.44 8.94
C ALA A 2 -4.88 -4.35 8.13
N GLY A 3 -6.21 -4.22 8.30
CA GLY A 3 -6.98 -3.15 7.63
C GLY A 3 -6.53 -1.74 8.01
N LEU A 4 -6.11 -1.50 9.26
CA LEU A 4 -5.54 -0.22 9.67
C LEU A 4 -4.23 0.09 8.94
N LEU A 5 -3.33 -0.89 8.82
CA LEU A 5 -2.10 -0.72 8.04
C LEU A 5 -2.39 -0.42 6.55
N MET A 6 -3.41 -1.04 5.98
CA MET A 6 -3.83 -0.76 4.60
C MET A 6 -4.34 0.69 4.45
N LEU A 7 -5.23 1.13 5.36
CA LEU A 7 -5.73 2.51 5.37
C LEU A 7 -4.60 3.52 5.55
N LYS A 8 -3.65 3.23 6.45
CA LYS A 8 -2.46 4.04 6.67
C LYS A 8 -1.68 4.24 5.37
N GLN A 9 -1.40 3.16 4.64
CA GLN A 9 -0.60 3.21 3.42
C GLN A 9 -1.36 3.87 2.26
N MET A 10 -2.66 3.62 2.16
CA MET A 10 -3.51 4.16 1.09
C MET A 10 -3.66 5.68 1.17
N PHE A 11 -3.76 6.23 2.37
CA PHE A 11 -3.93 7.68 2.59
C PHE A 11 -2.67 8.37 3.11
N ASN A 12 -1.57 7.64 3.26
CA ASN A 12 -0.29 8.12 3.78
C ASN A 12 -0.41 8.84 5.14
N TYR A 13 -1.21 8.28 6.06
CA TYR A 13 -1.37 8.81 7.42
C TYR A 13 -0.22 8.38 8.35
N SER A 14 -0.01 9.14 9.43
CA SER A 14 0.76 8.67 10.59
C SER A 14 -0.06 7.66 11.41
N ASP A 15 0.60 6.93 12.31
CA ASP A 15 -0.08 5.94 13.16
C ASP A 15 -1.09 6.63 14.10
N GLU A 16 -0.76 7.80 14.64
CA GLU A 16 -1.63 8.60 15.51
C GLU A 16 -2.82 9.20 14.75
N THR A 17 -2.56 9.84 13.60
CA THR A 17 -3.63 10.44 12.78
C THR A 17 -4.61 9.39 12.30
N LEU A 18 -4.13 8.20 11.94
CA LEU A 18 -4.99 7.11 11.49
C LEU A 18 -6.02 6.73 12.55
N VAL A 19 -5.59 6.55 13.80
CA VAL A 19 -6.44 6.08 14.91
C VAL A 19 -7.52 7.13 15.20
N GLU A 20 -7.19 8.42 15.14
CA GLU A 20 -8.15 9.52 15.28
C GLU A 20 -9.15 9.60 14.13
N VAL A 21 -8.69 9.52 12.87
CA VAL A 21 -9.56 9.58 11.70
C VAL A 21 -10.46 8.34 11.62
N TRP A 22 -9.95 7.17 12.00
CA TRP A 22 -10.72 5.94 12.08
C TRP A 22 -11.92 6.08 13.04
N LYS A 23 -11.69 6.67 14.21
CA LYS A 23 -12.76 6.94 15.18
C LYS A 23 -13.85 7.84 14.62
N GLN A 24 -13.51 8.76 13.73
CA GLN A 24 -14.47 9.72 13.14
C GLN A 24 -15.12 9.22 11.85
N ASN A 25 -14.64 8.12 11.26
CA ASN A 25 -15.04 7.68 9.93
C ASN A 25 -15.70 6.29 9.94
N PRO A 26 -17.04 6.20 9.82
CA PRO A 26 -17.76 4.92 9.81
C PRO A 26 -17.31 3.97 8.69
N TYR A 27 -16.88 4.49 7.54
CA TYR A 27 -16.41 3.67 6.44
C TYR A 27 -15.09 2.98 6.77
N TYR A 28 -14.21 3.64 7.52
CA TYR A 28 -12.95 3.05 7.96
C TYR A 28 -13.20 1.97 9.00
N GLN A 29 -14.15 2.18 9.92
CA GLN A 29 -14.55 1.17 10.90
C GLN A 29 -15.13 -0.08 10.24
N TYR A 30 -16.07 0.12 9.31
CA TYR A 30 -16.66 -0.96 8.53
C TYR A 30 -15.59 -1.72 7.73
N PHE A 31 -14.69 -1.00 7.05
CA PHE A 31 -13.59 -1.62 6.31
C PHE A 31 -12.68 -2.48 7.19
N THR A 32 -12.44 -2.07 8.44
CA THR A 32 -11.64 -2.85 9.40
C THR A 32 -12.39 -4.02 10.04
N GLY A 33 -13.68 -4.19 9.75
CA GLY A 33 -14.51 -5.30 10.21
C GLY A 33 -15.47 -4.96 11.36
N GLU A 34 -15.65 -3.70 11.72
CA GLU A 34 -16.63 -3.30 12.73
C GLU A 34 -18.05 -3.39 12.19
N LEU A 35 -18.95 -3.94 12.99
CA LEU A 35 -20.38 -4.06 12.66
C LEU A 35 -21.19 -2.83 13.08
N TYR A 36 -20.73 -2.13 14.11
CA TYR A 36 -21.37 -0.95 14.67
C TYR A 36 -20.37 0.18 14.80
N PHE A 37 -20.87 1.41 14.78
CA PHE A 37 -20.02 2.57 14.96
C PHE A 37 -19.48 2.63 16.39
N ASN A 38 -18.17 2.67 16.53
CA ASN A 38 -17.46 2.75 17.79
C ASN A 38 -16.84 4.15 17.98
N TRP A 39 -16.97 4.68 19.19
CA TRP A 39 -16.42 5.99 19.60
C TRP A 39 -15.08 5.86 20.30
N GLU A 40 -14.64 4.64 20.62
CA GLU A 40 -13.34 4.37 21.19
C GLU A 40 -12.27 4.28 20.11
N LEU A 41 -11.01 4.47 20.51
CA LEU A 41 -9.90 4.26 19.61
C LEU A 41 -9.72 2.75 19.38
N PRO A 42 -9.37 2.31 18.16
CA PRO A 42 -9.26 0.89 17.83
C PRO A 42 -8.06 0.21 18.52
N CYS A 43 -7.00 0.96 18.81
CA CYS A 43 -5.80 0.51 19.52
C CYS A 43 -4.94 1.72 19.93
N ASP A 44 -3.86 1.50 20.68
CA ASP A 44 -2.83 2.51 20.83
C ASP A 44 -2.04 2.66 19.51
N PRO A 45 -1.61 3.86 19.11
CA PRO A 45 -0.79 4.04 17.91
C PRO A 45 0.49 3.19 17.92
N SER A 46 1.08 2.94 19.10
CA SER A 46 2.28 2.11 19.25
C SER A 46 2.03 0.65 18.89
N ASP A 47 0.80 0.16 19.05
CA ASP A 47 0.43 -1.22 18.69
C ASP A 47 0.59 -1.46 17.18
N LEU A 48 0.44 -0.42 16.34
CA LEU A 48 0.68 -0.52 14.90
C LEU A 48 2.16 -0.76 14.60
N VAL A 49 3.06 -0.11 15.34
CA VAL A 49 4.51 -0.34 15.24
C VAL A 49 4.84 -1.77 15.66
N HIS A 50 4.33 -2.21 16.82
CA HIS A 50 4.54 -3.56 17.31
C HIS A 50 4.00 -4.62 16.35
N PHE A 51 2.82 -4.39 15.78
CA PHE A 51 2.22 -5.28 14.80
C PHE A 51 3.06 -5.37 13.52
N ARG A 52 3.55 -4.25 12.97
CA ARG A 52 4.46 -4.24 11.81
C ARG A 52 5.73 -5.05 12.09
N ASN A 53 6.34 -4.85 13.25
CA ASN A 53 7.55 -5.57 13.65
C ASN A 53 7.28 -7.07 13.83
N ARG A 54 6.12 -7.44 14.35
CA ARG A 54 5.72 -8.84 14.56
C ARG A 54 5.51 -9.59 13.26
N ILE A 55 4.83 -8.98 12.28
CA ILE A 55 4.54 -9.63 11.00
C ILE A 55 5.74 -9.59 10.04
N GLY A 56 6.65 -8.61 10.24
CA GLY A 56 7.84 -8.41 9.42
C GLY A 56 7.51 -8.14 7.95
N GLN A 57 8.55 -8.17 7.10
CA GLN A 57 8.41 -7.94 5.67
C GLN A 57 7.49 -8.97 4.99
N GLN A 58 7.64 -10.26 5.33
CA GLN A 58 6.85 -11.35 4.73
C GLN A 58 5.35 -11.17 5.00
N GLY A 59 4.97 -10.74 6.20
CA GLY A 59 3.57 -10.48 6.52
C GLY A 59 2.99 -9.31 5.75
N VAL A 60 3.75 -8.22 5.58
CA VAL A 60 3.34 -7.07 4.77
C VAL A 60 3.18 -7.46 3.29
N GLU A 61 4.12 -8.22 2.74
CA GLU A 61 4.05 -8.75 1.37
C GLU A 61 2.81 -9.63 1.17
N THR A 62 2.46 -10.45 2.18
CA THR A 62 1.25 -11.28 2.13
C THR A 62 -0.02 -10.44 2.10
N ILE A 63 -0.09 -9.36 2.90
CA ILE A 63 -1.23 -8.42 2.87
C ILE A 63 -1.35 -7.76 1.49
N LEU A 64 -0.24 -7.32 0.91
CA LEU A 64 -0.22 -6.74 -0.43
C LEU A 64 -0.67 -7.75 -1.48
N ALA A 65 -0.13 -8.97 -1.46
CA ALA A 65 -0.48 -10.03 -2.41
C ALA A 65 -1.98 -10.37 -2.37
N MET A 66 -2.56 -10.46 -1.16
CA MET A 66 -4.01 -10.65 -1.01
C MET A 66 -4.80 -9.51 -1.63
N SER A 67 -4.40 -8.25 -1.39
CA SER A 67 -5.08 -7.09 -1.98
C SER A 67 -5.06 -7.10 -3.51
N VAL A 68 -3.91 -7.45 -4.12
CA VAL A 68 -3.78 -7.57 -5.58
C VAL A 68 -4.63 -8.72 -6.13
N SER A 69 -4.67 -9.86 -5.43
CA SER A 69 -5.45 -11.03 -5.86
C SER A 69 -6.97 -10.78 -5.94
N LEU A 70 -7.49 -9.79 -5.20
CA LEU A 70 -8.90 -9.39 -5.31
C LEU A 70 -9.22 -8.79 -6.68
N PHE A 71 -8.23 -8.18 -7.34
CA PHE A 71 -8.41 -7.51 -8.63
C PHE A 71 -7.97 -8.36 -9.83
N THR A 72 -7.21 -9.44 -9.64
CA THR A 72 -6.69 -10.25 -10.76
C THR A 72 -7.79 -10.90 -11.60
N VAL A 73 -8.91 -11.31 -10.99
CA VAL A 73 -10.07 -11.88 -11.72
C VAL A 73 -10.65 -10.89 -12.76
N HIS A 74 -10.48 -9.59 -12.54
CA HIS A 74 -10.94 -8.55 -13.46
C HIS A 74 -9.93 -8.27 -14.57
N ILE A 75 -8.63 -8.56 -14.36
CA ILE A 75 -7.57 -8.33 -15.35
C ILE A 75 -7.67 -9.35 -16.48
N ASP A 76 -7.94 -10.63 -16.18
CA ASP A 76 -8.04 -11.69 -17.21
C ASP A 76 -9.19 -11.46 -18.20
N LYS A 77 -10.16 -10.62 -17.83
CA LYS A 77 -11.30 -10.22 -18.66
C LYS A 77 -11.10 -8.88 -19.36
N ALA A 78 -9.99 -8.19 -19.10
CA ALA A 78 -9.71 -6.90 -19.71
C ALA A 78 -9.29 -7.10 -21.17
N SER A 79 -10.10 -6.57 -22.10
CA SER A 79 -9.80 -6.62 -23.54
C SER A 79 -8.75 -5.61 -23.99
N ILE A 80 -8.46 -4.60 -23.15
CA ILE A 80 -7.53 -3.51 -23.42
C ILE A 80 -6.60 -3.38 -22.23
N VAL A 81 -5.30 -3.59 -22.46
CA VAL A 81 -4.25 -3.29 -21.49
C VAL A 81 -3.72 -1.90 -21.82
N ASN A 82 -4.10 -0.90 -21.02
CA ASN A 82 -3.59 0.46 -21.16
C ASN A 82 -2.35 0.61 -20.27
N VAL A 83 -1.17 0.53 -20.88
CA VAL A 83 0.11 0.66 -20.17
C VAL A 83 0.50 2.13 -20.16
N ASP A 84 0.47 2.76 -18.99
CA ASP A 84 1.00 4.12 -18.84
C ASP A 84 2.52 4.12 -19.01
N THR A 85 3.02 4.92 -19.95
CA THR A 85 4.45 4.98 -20.31
C THR A 85 5.30 5.68 -19.25
N THR A 86 4.68 6.31 -18.25
CA THR A 86 5.37 6.97 -17.12
C THR A 86 6.08 5.97 -16.19
N VAL A 87 5.73 4.67 -16.26
CA VAL A 87 6.31 3.59 -15.43
C VAL A 87 7.46 2.86 -16.16
N GLN A 88 7.66 3.10 -17.47
CA GLN A 88 8.85 2.59 -18.15
C GLN A 88 10.08 3.39 -17.74
N GLU A 89 11.19 2.70 -17.48
CA GLU A 89 12.49 3.35 -17.33
C GLU A 89 12.78 4.19 -18.57
N LYS A 90 12.68 5.51 -18.42
CA LYS A 90 13.07 6.43 -19.47
C LYS A 90 14.58 6.28 -19.64
N ASN A 91 15.04 5.81 -20.81
CA ASN A 91 16.46 5.84 -21.17
C ASN A 91 16.90 7.27 -21.50
N ILE A 92 16.55 8.21 -20.63
CA ILE A 92 16.95 9.61 -20.68
C ILE A 92 17.60 9.87 -19.34
N THR A 93 18.90 10.09 -19.37
CA THR A 93 19.67 10.52 -18.21
C THR A 93 20.28 11.87 -18.51
N PHE A 94 20.66 12.61 -17.47
CA PHE A 94 21.33 13.88 -17.64
C PHE A 94 22.65 13.66 -18.42
N PRO A 95 23.08 14.55 -19.34
CA PRO A 95 24.16 14.26 -20.30
C PRO A 95 25.50 13.83 -19.69
N THR A 96 25.77 14.16 -18.42
CA THR A 96 26.98 13.77 -17.68
C THR A 96 26.83 12.46 -16.89
N ASP A 97 25.65 11.86 -16.84
CA ASP A 97 25.39 10.63 -16.11
C ASP A 97 25.67 9.41 -17.01
N THR A 98 26.66 8.60 -16.63
CA THR A 98 27.16 7.46 -17.42
C THR A 98 26.28 6.22 -17.31
N LYS A 99 25.20 6.25 -16.51
CA LYS A 99 24.29 5.11 -16.29
C LYS A 99 23.84 4.42 -17.57
N LEU A 100 23.45 5.17 -18.60
CA LEU A 100 22.99 4.57 -19.86
C LEU A 100 24.13 3.94 -20.67
N ALA A 101 25.33 4.54 -20.64
CA ALA A 101 26.51 3.96 -21.29
C ALA A 101 26.93 2.65 -20.62
N ILE A 102 26.95 2.61 -19.29
CA ILE A 102 27.25 1.40 -18.51
C ILE A 102 26.21 0.30 -18.80
N LYS A 103 24.92 0.67 -18.89
CA LYS A 103 23.82 -0.27 -19.22
C LYS A 103 23.97 -0.88 -20.63
N ILE A 104 24.56 -0.17 -21.59
CA ILE A 104 24.85 -0.71 -22.93
C ILE A 104 26.06 -1.66 -22.88
N ILE A 105 27.11 -1.31 -22.14
CA ILE A 105 28.34 -2.09 -22.05
C ILE A 105 28.13 -3.43 -21.33
N ASN A 106 27.30 -3.43 -20.28
CA ASN A 106 27.06 -4.61 -19.45
C ASN A 106 25.92 -5.52 -19.96
N LYS A 107 25.43 -5.28 -21.18
CA LYS A 107 24.35 -6.04 -21.81
C LYS A 107 24.93 -7.06 -22.79
#